data_AF-R0I9J5-F1
#
_entry.id   AF-R0I9J5-F1
#
_cell.length_a   1.000
_cell.length_b   1.000
_cell.length_c   1.000
_cell.angle_alpha   90.00
_cell.angle_beta   90.00
_cell.angle_gamma   90.00
#
_symmetry.space_group_name_H-M   'P 1'
#
loop_
_entity.id
_entity.type
_entity.pdbx_description
1 polymer ?
#
loop_
_entity_poly.entity_id
_entity_poly.type
_entity_poly.pdbx_seq_one_letter_code
_entity_poly.pdbx_strand_id
1 'polypeptide(L)' 'TDGIIFRNIRRYARAHDAENEKKWWARLTATKRKDLTQLLPNHKLSLAFDALIDYAGLWTPICLGTLH' A
#
# COMPACT_ATOMS: atom_id res chain seq x y z
N THR A 1 -9.80 -5.18 -3.31
CA THR A 1 -9.07 -4.42 -4.34
C THR A 1 -7.64 -4.16 -3.90
N ASP A 2 -6.72 -3.99 -4.85
CA ASP A 2 -5.29 -3.76 -4.59
C ASP A 2 -5.01 -2.59 -3.63
N GLY A 3 -5.78 -1.50 -3.71
CA GLY A 3 -5.69 -0.38 -2.79
C GLY A 3 -5.97 -0.75 -1.33
N ILE A 4 -6.87 -1.70 -1.06
CA ILE A 4 -7.16 -2.17 0.31
C ILE A 4 -5.98 -2.98 0.87
N ILE A 5 -5.34 -3.80 0.02
CA ILE A 5 -4.15 -4.58 0.40
C ILE A 5 -3.02 -3.63 0.76
N PHE A 6 -2.78 -2.60 -0.06
CA PHE A 6 -1.75 -1.62 0.20
C PHE A 6 -2.03 -0.74 1.43
N ARG A 7 -3.27 -0.30 1.62
CA ARG A 7 -3.70 0.39 2.85
C ARG A 7 -3.38 -0.44 4.09
N ASN A 8 -3.68 -1.73 4.06
CA ASN A 8 -3.37 -2.64 5.17
C ASN A 8 -1.87 -2.77 5.39
N ILE A 9 -1.07 -3.03 4.35
CA ILE A 9 0.41 -3.08 4.44
C ILE A 9 0.93 -1.85 5.16
N ARG A 10 0.49 -0.66 4.75
CA ARG A 10 0.98 0.60 5.30
C ARG A 10 0.51 0.86 6.73
N ARG A 11 -0.73 0.47 7.05
CA ARG A 11 -1.26 0.48 8.42
C ARG A 11 -0.47 -0.44 9.35
N TYR A 12 -0.13 -1.65 8.91
CA TYR A 12 0.70 -2.60 9.68
C TYR A 12 2.15 -2.18 9.76
N ALA A 13 2.71 -1.58 8.69
CA ALA A 13 4.05 -0.99 8.70
C ALA A 13 4.16 0.12 9.76
N ARG A 14 3.15 1.00 9.84
CA ARG A 14 3.08 2.04 10.89
C ARG A 14 2.89 1.45 12.29
N ALA A 15 2.15 0.36 12.41
CA ALA A 15 1.98 -0.38 13.67
C ALA A 15 3.21 -1.23 14.04
N HIS A 16 4.28 -1.22 13.21
CA HIS A 16 5.48 -2.05 13.39
C HIS A 16 5.20 -3.56 13.39
N ASP A 17 4.11 -3.95 12.74
CA ASP A 17 3.51 -5.28 12.77
C ASP A 17 3.98 -6.09 11.55
N ALA A 18 5.27 -6.45 11.56
CA ALA A 18 5.96 -7.04 10.41
C ALA A 18 5.35 -8.37 9.94
N GLU A 19 4.73 -9.15 10.83
CA GLU A 19 4.09 -10.42 10.48
C GLU A 19 2.84 -10.22 9.62
N ASN A 20 1.98 -9.30 10.02
CA ASN A 20 0.78 -8.96 9.27
C ASN A 20 1.16 -8.25 7.97
N GLU A 21 2.14 -7.36 8.01
CA GLU A 21 2.70 -6.73 6.83
C GLU A 21 3.14 -7.79 5.79
N LYS A 22 3.94 -8.78 6.20
CA LYS A 22 4.40 -9.87 5.32
C LYS A 22 3.26 -10.67 4.71
N LYS A 23 2.20 -10.95 5.48
CA LYS A 23 1.00 -11.65 4.98
C LYS A 23 0.32 -10.88 3.86
N TRP A 24 0.23 -9.55 3.99
CA TRP A 24 -0.33 -8.71 2.93
C TRP A 24 0.61 -8.52 1.75
N TRP A 25 1.93 -8.43 1.99
CA TRP A 25 2.93 -8.46 0.91
C TRP A 25 2.94 -9.78 0.12
N ALA A 26 2.65 -10.90 0.77
CA ALA A 26 2.54 -12.20 0.12
C ALA A 26 1.30 -12.30 -0.79
N ARG A 27 0.25 -11.52 -0.51
CA ARG A 27 -0.94 -11.43 -1.36
C ARG A 27 -0.73 -10.56 -2.61
N LEU A 28 0.30 -9.73 -2.63
CA LEU A 28 0.67 -8.95 -3.81
C LEU A 28 1.43 -9.83 -4.81
N THR A 29 1.10 -9.67 -6.09
CA THR A 29 1.93 -10.20 -7.18
C THR A 29 3.30 -9.51 -7.22
N ALA A 30 4.31 -10.22 -7.75
CA ALA A 30 5.69 -9.72 -7.80
C ALA A 30 5.83 -8.33 -8.43
N THR A 31 5.03 -8.04 -9.47
CA THR A 31 4.98 -6.73 -10.14
C THR A 31 4.49 -5.63 -9.20
N LYS A 32 3.38 -5.85 -8.48
CA LYS A 32 2.81 -4.87 -7.53
C LYS A 32 3.71 -4.65 -6.33
N ARG A 33 4.38 -5.72 -5.88
CA ARG A 33 5.40 -5.62 -4.82
C ARG A 33 6.51 -4.66 -5.27
N LYS A 34 7.09 -4.88 -6.45
CA LYS A 34 8.18 -4.05 -6.99
C LYS A 34 7.76 -2.59 -7.18
N ASP A 35 6.56 -2.37 -7.70
CA ASP A 35 5.99 -1.03 -7.88
C ASP A 35 5.85 -0.29 -6.55
N LEU A 36 5.32 -0.97 -5.54
CA LEU A 36 5.23 -0.45 -4.18
C LEU A 36 6.59 -0.15 -3.56
N THR A 37 7.58 -1.03 -3.72
CA THR A 37 8.94 -0.76 -3.21
C THR A 37 9.59 0.43 -3.92
N GLN A 38 9.23 0.72 -5.17
CA GLN A 38 9.66 1.93 -5.89
C GLN A 38 8.87 3.19 -5.50
N LEU A 39 7.60 3.05 -5.12
CA LEU A 39 6.74 4.15 -4.66
C LEU A 39 7.05 4.58 -3.21
N LEU A 40 7.39 3.64 -2.33
CA LEU A 40 7.73 3.90 -0.92
C LEU A 40 8.82 4.97 -0.70
N PRO A 41 9.95 4.99 -1.43
CA PRO A 41 10.98 6.02 -1.28
C PRO A 41 10.54 7.41 -1.77
N ASN A 42 9.46 7.53 -2.54
CA ASN A 42 8.90 8.83 -2.90
C ASN A 42 8.16 9.43 -1.70
N HIS A 43 8.89 10.17 -0.86
CA HIS A 43 8.38 10.73 0.40
C HIS A 43 7.06 11.50 0.23
N LYS A 44 6.88 12.24 -0.89
CA LYS A 44 5.62 12.94 -1.21
C LYS A 44 4.43 11.99 -1.41
N LEU A 45 4.61 10.94 -2.21
CA LEU A 45 3.57 9.94 -2.45
C LEU A 45 3.31 9.16 -1.17
N SER A 46 4.36 8.79 -0.46
CA SER A 46 4.31 8.13 0.83
C SER A 46 3.42 8.91 1.82
N LEU A 47 3.66 10.21 1.96
CA LEU A 47 2.93 11.07 2.89
C LEU A 47 1.47 11.31 2.44
N ALA A 48 1.23 11.48 1.14
CA ALA A 48 -0.11 11.55 0.58
C ALA A 48 -0.89 10.24 0.80
N PHE A 49 -0.25 9.10 0.61
CA PHE A 49 -0.83 7.79 0.90
C PHE A 49 -1.10 7.62 2.39
N ASP A 50 -0.23 8.08 3.29
CA ASP A 50 -0.48 8.02 4.73
C ASP A 50 -1.71 8.83 5.13
N ALA A 51 -1.85 10.04 4.59
CA ALA A 51 -3.06 10.86 4.77
C ALA A 51 -4.31 10.19 4.18
N LEU A 52 -4.17 9.50 3.06
CA LEU A 52 -5.26 8.73 2.43
C LEU A 52 -5.64 7.47 3.23
N ILE A 53 -4.77 6.87 4.04
CA ILE A 53 -5.10 5.67 4.86
C ILE A 53 -6.31 5.92 5.75
N ASP A 54 -6.47 7.16 6.23
CA ASP A 54 -7.60 7.60 7.04
C ASP A 54 -8.92 7.51 6.25
N TYR A 55 -8.87 7.87 4.97
CA TYR A 55 -10.00 7.82 4.04
C TYR A 55 -10.15 6.46 3.35
N ALA A 56 -10.64 5.47 4.11
CA ALA A 56 -10.89 4.10 3.65
C ALA A 56 -11.68 3.99 2.32
N GLY A 57 -12.63 4.90 2.09
CA GLY A 57 -13.52 4.89 0.93
C GLY A 57 -12.85 5.25 -0.40
N LEU A 58 -11.65 5.84 -0.37
CA LEU A 58 -10.90 6.20 -1.58
C LEU A 58 -10.01 5.06 -2.09
N TRP A 59 -9.82 3.99 -1.31
CA TRP A 59 -8.94 2.87 -1.66
C TRP A 59 -9.61 1.75 -2.46
N THR A 60 -10.95 1.71 -2.46
CA THR A 60 -11.75 0.78 -3.25
C THR A 60 -11.58 0.94 -4.76
N PRO A 61 -11.52 2.17 -5.34
CA PRO A 61 -11.21 2.37 -6.75
C PRO A 61 -9.71 2.40 -7.08
N ILE A 62 -8.83 2.48 -6.07
CA ILE A 62 -7.38 2.50 -6.31
C ILE A 62 -6.91 1.10 -6.74
N CYS A 63 -6.64 0.96 -8.04
CA CYS A 63 -5.91 -0.15 -8.60
C CYS A 63 -4.45 0.27 -8.79
N LEU A 64 -3.54 -0.42 -8.10
CA LEU A 64 -2.09 -0.22 -8.26
C LEU A 64 -1.59 -0.43 -9.70
N GLY A 65 -2.38 -1.05 -10.57
CA GLY A 65 -2.07 -1.22 -12.00
C GLY A 65 -2.55 -0.08 -12.91
N THR A 66 -3.22 0.95 -12.39
CA THR A 66 -3.70 2.11 -13.18
C THR A 66 -2.79 3.34 -13.05
N LEU A 67 -1.78 3.28 -12.18
CA LEU A 67 -0.67 4.23 -12.22
C LEU A 67 0.27 3.80 -13.37
N HIS A 68 -0.01 4.23 -14.60
CA HIS A 68 0.91 4.14 -15.74
C HIS A 68 1.29 5.55 -16.17
#